data_AF-A0A384K6A8-F1
#
_entry.id   AF-A0A384K6A8-F1
#
_cell.length_a   1.000
_cell.length_b   1.000
_cell.length_c   1.000
_cell.angle_alpha   90.00
_cell.angle_beta   90.00
_cell.angle_gamma   90.00
#
_symmetry.space_group_name_H-M   'P 1'
#
loop_
_entity.id
_entity.type
_entity.pdbx_description
1 polymer ?
#
loop_
_entity_poly.entity_id
_entity_poly.type
_entity_poly.pdbx_seq_one_letter_code
_entity_poly.pdbx_strand_id
1 'polypeptide(L)'
;MLNFPFRELLDENFLDIEQYSNLLFDDEKFTRSRKYFWAIGCLTEVDNVLSDNIKQWDIYYQERLQPLLDDTDIIHRLDAACLYPPAVWETSRGHDMLKQLKKSIQQVQTHVNTLKELRNEFSRKLETTKALRDGLFNASALVESRASTRLGENVKLLTYVSIFYLPLAFCAALWAIPNIQESSTKGPFITTTFIVGAITYAIVLNMDFISQKIDANYNPQRQRLVDHMQKDNSEWWRETRERFEVFKPTNESKVPTEWWIPIYLVRKIFQRGFCTELTSKKDDDKSFACSDSNSFSQCGSIKRNHKSYKLKSVFARLRWGRKLEDAPV
;
A
#
# COMPACT_ATOMS: atom_id res chain seq x y z
N MET A 1 -15.82 18.07 -39.55
CA MET A 1 -14.46 18.23 -38.98
C MET A 1 -14.13 17.25 -37.84
N LEU A 2 -15.09 16.46 -37.32
CA LEU A 2 -14.91 15.58 -36.15
C LEU A 2 -14.14 14.26 -36.38
N ASN A 3 -13.73 13.94 -37.61
CA ASN A 3 -13.29 12.58 -37.97
C ASN A 3 -11.79 12.29 -37.72
N PHE A 4 -10.92 13.30 -37.76
CA PHE A 4 -9.47 13.06 -37.73
C PHE A 4 -8.94 12.47 -36.41
N PRO A 5 -9.19 13.08 -35.22
CA PRO A 5 -8.64 12.56 -33.96
C PRO A 5 -9.25 11.21 -33.57
N PHE A 6 -10.48 10.92 -33.99
CA PHE A 6 -11.15 9.65 -33.69
C PHE A 6 -10.64 8.49 -34.56
N ARG A 7 -10.18 8.80 -35.78
CA ARG A 7 -9.58 7.83 -36.70
C ARG A 7 -8.15 7.49 -36.26
N GLU A 8 -7.36 8.49 -35.88
CA GLU A 8 -6.03 8.31 -35.28
C GLU A 8 -6.07 7.42 -34.03
N LEU A 9 -7.12 7.55 -33.20
CA LEU A 9 -7.39 6.71 -32.02
C LEU A 9 -7.68 5.22 -32.35
N LEU A 10 -8.06 4.92 -33.60
CA LEU A 10 -8.39 3.57 -34.08
C LEU A 10 -7.32 2.98 -35.01
N ASP A 11 -6.29 3.75 -35.36
CA ASP A 11 -5.23 3.42 -36.34
C ASP A 11 -3.83 3.34 -35.69
N GLU A 12 -3.75 3.41 -34.34
CA GLU A 12 -2.52 3.12 -33.60
C GLU A 12 -2.11 1.64 -33.85
N ASN A 13 -1.01 1.45 -34.56
CA ASN A 13 -0.55 0.12 -34.99
C ASN A 13 0.05 -0.70 -33.82
N PHE A 14 -0.78 -1.52 -33.17
CA PHE A 14 -0.40 -2.44 -32.09
C PHE A 14 0.64 -3.53 -32.46
N LEU A 15 1.14 -3.55 -33.70
CA LEU A 15 2.04 -4.59 -34.23
C LEU A 15 3.53 -4.27 -34.07
N ASP A 16 3.90 -3.01 -33.80
CA ASP A 16 5.29 -2.62 -33.52
C ASP A 16 5.52 -2.50 -32.00
N ILE A 17 6.43 -3.31 -31.48
CA ILE A 17 6.74 -3.41 -30.04
C ILE A 17 7.37 -2.12 -29.51
N GLU A 18 8.22 -1.44 -30.29
CA GLU A 18 8.86 -0.21 -29.84
C GLU A 18 7.85 0.94 -29.78
N GLN A 19 7.00 1.08 -30.82
CA GLN A 19 5.88 2.02 -30.76
C GLN A 19 4.93 1.68 -29.61
N TYR A 20 4.49 0.42 -29.47
CA TYR A 20 3.60 0.01 -28.37
C TYR A 20 4.18 0.29 -26.97
N SER A 21 5.49 0.13 -26.79
CA SER A 21 6.15 0.44 -25.51
C SER A 21 6.25 1.94 -25.22
N ASN A 22 6.46 2.78 -26.24
CA ASN A 22 6.35 4.24 -26.11
C ASN A 22 4.89 4.66 -25.86
N LEU A 23 3.92 3.91 -26.40
CA LEU A 23 2.49 4.03 -26.13
C LEU A 23 2.09 3.49 -24.73
N LEU A 24 3.02 3.01 -23.88
CA LEU A 24 2.73 2.66 -22.48
C LEU A 24 2.84 3.86 -21.53
N PHE A 25 3.47 4.95 -21.97
CA PHE A 25 3.74 6.15 -21.17
C PHE A 25 3.13 7.39 -21.82
N ASP A 26 2.97 8.46 -21.03
CA ASP A 26 2.47 9.74 -21.52
C ASP A 26 3.64 10.72 -21.77
N ASP A 27 3.38 11.78 -22.53
CA ASP A 27 4.35 12.87 -22.67
C ASP A 27 4.29 13.82 -21.45
N GLU A 28 5.29 14.69 -21.30
CA GLU A 28 5.33 15.70 -20.21
C GLU A 28 4.13 16.65 -20.21
N LYS A 29 3.34 16.69 -21.30
CA LYS A 29 2.16 17.55 -21.48
C LYS A 29 0.85 16.81 -21.19
N PHE A 30 0.93 15.55 -20.77
CA PHE A 30 -0.19 14.63 -20.54
C PHE A 30 -1.15 14.53 -21.73
N THR A 31 -0.63 14.64 -22.94
CA THR A 31 -1.39 14.72 -24.19
C THR A 31 -2.25 13.47 -24.37
N ARG A 32 -1.75 12.28 -24.04
CA ARG A 32 -2.46 11.02 -24.25
C ARG A 32 -3.46 10.72 -23.13
N SER A 33 -3.15 11.04 -21.87
CA SER A 33 -4.15 11.04 -20.78
C SER A 33 -5.31 11.98 -21.09
N ARG A 34 -5.02 13.18 -21.61
CA ARG A 34 -6.05 14.16 -22.03
C ARG A 34 -6.88 13.65 -23.21
N LYS A 35 -6.25 13.00 -24.22
CA LYS A 35 -6.97 12.32 -25.31
C LYS A 35 -7.93 11.25 -24.75
N TYR A 36 -7.47 10.41 -23.82
CA TYR A 36 -8.32 9.38 -23.19
C TYR A 36 -9.45 9.96 -22.33
N PHE A 37 -9.20 10.98 -21.51
CA PHE A 37 -10.27 11.65 -20.75
C PHE A 37 -11.34 12.25 -21.67
N TRP A 38 -10.93 12.92 -22.75
CA TRP A 38 -11.86 13.47 -23.73
C TRP A 38 -12.66 12.36 -24.44
N ALA A 39 -12.00 11.29 -24.88
CA ALA A 39 -12.64 10.15 -25.52
C ALA A 39 -13.64 9.45 -24.60
N ILE A 40 -13.29 9.20 -23.33
CA ILE A 40 -14.20 8.62 -22.33
C ILE A 40 -15.40 9.54 -22.10
N GLY A 41 -15.20 10.85 -21.99
CA GLY A 41 -16.30 11.82 -21.88
C GLY A 41 -17.26 11.72 -23.07
N CYS A 42 -16.74 11.85 -24.30
CA CYS A 42 -17.57 11.76 -25.52
C CYS A 42 -18.28 10.40 -25.66
N LEU A 43 -17.59 9.29 -25.37
CA LEU A 43 -18.18 7.95 -25.44
C LEU A 43 -19.29 7.76 -24.38
N THR A 44 -19.12 8.35 -23.18
CA THR A 44 -20.12 8.28 -22.11
C THR A 44 -21.37 9.06 -22.47
N GLU A 45 -21.22 10.28 -23.00
CA GLU A 45 -22.37 11.07 -23.47
C GLU A 45 -23.10 10.40 -24.64
N VAL A 46 -22.37 9.77 -25.56
CA VAL A 46 -22.99 8.99 -26.64
C VAL A 46 -23.74 7.76 -26.10
N ASP A 47 -23.19 7.00 -25.14
CA ASP A 47 -23.92 5.88 -24.51
C ASP A 47 -25.19 6.37 -23.80
N ASN A 48 -25.10 7.49 -23.06
CA ASN A 48 -26.25 8.10 -22.38
C ASN A 48 -27.36 8.46 -23.37
N VAL A 49 -27.04 9.20 -24.44
CA VAL A 49 -28.01 9.62 -25.47
C VAL A 49 -28.61 8.42 -26.20
N LEU A 50 -27.81 7.39 -26.54
CA LEU A 50 -28.32 6.16 -27.15
C LEU A 50 -29.24 5.39 -26.18
N SER A 51 -28.83 5.26 -24.92
CA SER A 51 -29.60 4.63 -23.83
C SER A 51 -30.97 5.30 -23.66
N ASP A 52 -31.01 6.63 -23.62
CA ASP A 52 -32.26 7.37 -23.42
C ASP A 52 -33.16 7.36 -24.65
N ASN A 53 -32.61 7.46 -25.87
CA ASN A 53 -33.39 7.28 -27.11
C ASN A 53 -34.03 5.89 -27.19
N ILE A 54 -33.29 4.85 -26.78
CA ILE A 54 -33.81 3.47 -26.71
C ILE A 54 -34.96 3.36 -25.68
N LYS A 55 -34.78 3.90 -24.47
CA LYS A 55 -35.84 3.92 -23.44
C LYS A 55 -37.08 4.67 -23.91
N GLN A 56 -36.91 5.83 -24.54
CA GLN A 56 -38.01 6.64 -25.05
C GLN A 56 -38.83 5.89 -26.11
N TRP A 57 -38.17 5.13 -27.00
CA TRP A 57 -38.88 4.25 -27.93
C TRP A 57 -39.60 3.11 -27.20
N ASP A 58 -38.93 2.39 -26.31
CA ASP A 58 -39.52 1.25 -25.61
C ASP A 58 -40.76 1.70 -24.78
N ILE A 59 -40.73 2.88 -24.15
CA ILE A 59 -41.88 3.52 -23.47
C ILE A 59 -42.99 3.90 -24.47
N TYR A 60 -42.66 4.63 -25.54
CA TYR A 60 -43.64 5.05 -26.56
C TYR A 60 -44.35 3.85 -27.19
N TYR A 61 -43.61 2.78 -27.44
CA TYR A 61 -44.15 1.52 -27.95
C TYR A 61 -45.14 0.90 -26.96
N GLN A 62 -44.76 0.74 -25.70
CA GLN A 62 -45.60 0.11 -24.66
C GLN A 62 -46.83 0.94 -24.30
N GLU A 63 -46.72 2.26 -24.19
CA GLU A 63 -47.81 3.12 -23.73
C GLU A 63 -48.81 3.50 -24.83
N ARG A 64 -48.36 3.60 -26.09
CA ARG A 64 -49.19 4.14 -27.19
C ARG A 64 -49.40 3.18 -28.35
N LEU A 65 -48.36 2.47 -28.80
CA LEU A 65 -48.48 1.59 -29.96
C LEU A 65 -49.11 0.25 -29.58
N GLN A 66 -48.69 -0.37 -28.48
CA GLN A 66 -49.21 -1.66 -28.06
C GLN A 66 -50.72 -1.63 -27.73
N PRO A 67 -51.26 -0.68 -26.93
CA PRO A 67 -52.70 -0.64 -26.64
C PRO A 67 -53.54 -0.26 -27.88
N LEU A 68 -52.94 0.41 -28.87
CA LEU A 68 -53.58 0.64 -30.16
C LEU A 68 -53.64 -0.66 -30.97
N LEU A 69 -52.52 -1.40 -31.05
CA LEU A 69 -52.42 -2.64 -31.85
C LEU A 69 -53.23 -3.82 -31.30
N ASP A 70 -53.45 -3.87 -29.99
CA ASP A 70 -54.24 -4.89 -29.30
C ASP A 70 -55.77 -4.59 -29.32
N ASP A 71 -56.19 -3.42 -29.83
CA ASP A 71 -57.60 -3.02 -29.94
C ASP A 71 -58.31 -3.77 -31.09
N THR A 72 -59.32 -4.57 -30.77
CA THR A 72 -60.11 -5.35 -31.74
C THR A 72 -60.76 -4.47 -32.82
N ASP A 73 -61.17 -3.25 -32.47
CA ASP A 73 -61.88 -2.32 -33.35
C ASP A 73 -60.93 -1.29 -34.03
N ILE A 74 -59.61 -1.52 -33.96
CA ILE A 74 -58.58 -0.65 -34.56
C ILE A 74 -58.88 -0.29 -36.04
N ILE A 75 -59.39 -1.24 -36.82
CA ILE A 75 -59.71 -1.02 -38.25
C ILE A 75 -60.78 0.07 -38.40
N HIS A 76 -61.85 0.01 -37.60
CA HIS A 76 -62.92 1.00 -37.60
C HIS A 76 -62.45 2.36 -37.09
N ARG A 77 -61.56 2.38 -36.09
CA ARG A 77 -60.95 3.63 -35.58
C ARG A 77 -60.02 4.30 -36.59
N LEU A 78 -59.25 3.53 -37.36
CA LEU A 78 -58.42 4.05 -38.45
C LEU A 78 -59.25 4.55 -39.63
N ASP A 79 -60.35 3.86 -39.96
CA ASP A 79 -61.29 4.29 -41.00
C ASP A 79 -61.98 5.61 -40.60
N ALA A 80 -62.45 5.72 -39.35
CA ALA A 80 -63.04 6.93 -38.80
C ALA A 80 -62.06 8.11 -38.63
N ALA A 81 -60.75 7.86 -38.62
CA ALA A 81 -59.72 8.92 -38.60
C ALA A 81 -59.48 9.55 -39.99
N CYS A 82 -60.08 9.01 -41.06
CA CYS A 82 -59.96 9.57 -42.40
C CYS A 82 -60.85 10.82 -42.58
N LEU A 83 -60.25 11.93 -43.01
CA LEU A 83 -60.89 13.25 -43.16
C LEU A 83 -61.98 13.34 -44.27
N TYR A 84 -62.21 12.27 -45.04
CA TYR A 84 -63.19 12.20 -46.12
C TYR A 84 -63.91 10.84 -46.11
N PRO A 85 -65.22 10.80 -46.41
CA PRO A 85 -65.96 9.54 -46.51
C PRO A 85 -65.39 8.67 -47.63
N PRO A 86 -65.38 7.33 -47.46
CA PRO A 86 -64.87 6.41 -48.47
C PRO A 86 -65.72 6.46 -49.75
N ALA A 87 -65.09 6.21 -50.89
CA ALA A 87 -65.84 5.98 -52.12
C ALA A 87 -66.67 4.68 -51.99
N VAL A 88 -67.83 4.61 -52.66
CA VAL A 88 -68.81 3.51 -52.53
C VAL A 88 -68.24 2.10 -52.81
N TRP A 89 -67.09 2.01 -53.48
CA TRP A 89 -66.38 0.78 -53.83
C TRP A 89 -65.16 0.47 -52.95
N GLU A 90 -64.82 1.33 -51.98
CA GLU A 90 -63.51 1.34 -51.30
C GLU A 90 -63.62 0.84 -49.83
N THR A 91 -63.94 -0.44 -49.66
CA THR A 91 -64.35 -1.05 -48.38
C THR A 91 -63.21 -1.52 -47.44
N SER A 92 -61.95 -1.15 -47.69
CA SER A 92 -60.78 -1.73 -46.96
C SER A 92 -59.68 -0.74 -46.57
N ARG A 93 -59.96 0.58 -46.52
CA ARG A 93 -58.92 1.60 -46.27
C ARG A 93 -58.26 1.48 -44.89
N GLY A 94 -59.03 1.21 -43.83
CA GLY A 94 -58.49 0.92 -42.50
C GLY A 94 -57.50 -0.26 -42.45
N HIS A 95 -57.70 -1.30 -43.27
CA HIS A 95 -56.76 -2.44 -43.37
C HIS A 95 -55.43 -2.05 -44.02
N ASP A 96 -55.44 -1.25 -45.08
CA ASP A 96 -54.20 -0.79 -45.72
C ASP A 96 -53.43 0.20 -44.84
N MET A 97 -54.13 1.08 -44.11
CA MET A 97 -53.51 1.97 -43.14
C MET A 97 -52.87 1.18 -41.98
N LEU A 98 -53.55 0.14 -41.47
CA LEU A 98 -53.00 -0.77 -40.46
C LEU A 98 -51.77 -1.53 -40.97
N LYS A 99 -51.79 -1.99 -42.23
CA LYS A 99 -50.68 -2.68 -42.89
C LYS A 99 -49.47 -1.75 -43.04
N GLN A 100 -49.69 -0.49 -43.39
CA GLN A 100 -48.63 0.53 -43.41
C GLN A 100 -48.09 0.83 -42.01
N LEU A 101 -48.96 1.00 -41.01
CA LEU A 101 -48.55 1.22 -39.61
C LEU A 101 -47.69 0.08 -39.08
N LYS A 102 -48.11 -1.18 -39.26
CA LYS A 102 -47.34 -2.37 -38.85
C LYS A 102 -45.98 -2.42 -39.55
N LYS A 103 -45.91 -2.08 -40.85
CA LYS A 103 -44.64 -1.99 -41.59
C LYS A 103 -43.72 -0.91 -41.03
N SER A 104 -44.23 0.29 -40.76
CA SER A 104 -43.44 1.40 -40.17
C SER A 104 -42.93 1.04 -38.77
N ILE A 105 -43.78 0.44 -37.92
CA ILE A 105 -43.37 -0.07 -36.60
C ILE A 105 -42.25 -1.09 -36.73
N GLN A 106 -42.35 -2.05 -37.66
CA GLN A 106 -41.31 -3.03 -37.92
C GLN A 106 -39.99 -2.38 -38.37
N GLN A 107 -40.04 -1.36 -39.23
CA GLN A 107 -38.86 -0.60 -39.65
C GLN A 107 -38.20 0.13 -38.47
N VAL A 108 -38.97 0.82 -37.62
CA VAL A 108 -38.41 1.50 -36.44
C VAL A 108 -37.86 0.49 -35.45
N GLN A 109 -38.50 -0.66 -35.25
CA GLN A 109 -37.96 -1.73 -34.41
C GLN A 109 -36.63 -2.27 -34.93
N THR A 110 -36.47 -2.41 -36.26
CA THR A 110 -35.16 -2.73 -36.87
C THR A 110 -34.12 -1.65 -36.56
N HIS A 111 -34.46 -0.37 -36.72
CA HIS A 111 -33.54 0.72 -36.39
C HIS A 111 -33.15 0.75 -34.90
N VAL A 112 -34.10 0.51 -33.99
CA VAL A 112 -33.86 0.44 -32.54
C VAL A 112 -32.98 -0.76 -32.18
N ASN A 113 -33.14 -1.91 -32.85
CA ASN A 113 -32.24 -3.04 -32.69
C ASN A 113 -30.81 -2.70 -33.16
N THR A 114 -30.64 -2.05 -34.32
CA THR A 114 -29.31 -1.59 -34.75
C THR A 114 -28.72 -0.53 -33.81
N LEU A 115 -29.57 0.27 -33.15
CA LEU A 115 -29.14 1.25 -32.15
C LEU A 115 -28.69 0.56 -30.84
N LYS A 116 -29.37 -0.52 -30.44
CA LYS A 116 -28.97 -1.41 -29.31
C LYS A 116 -27.62 -2.09 -29.60
N GLU A 117 -27.40 -2.59 -30.82
CA GLU A 117 -26.12 -3.16 -31.26
C GLU A 117 -24.98 -2.11 -31.26
N LEU A 118 -25.22 -0.95 -31.87
CA LEU A 118 -24.26 0.16 -31.91
C LEU A 118 -23.88 0.64 -30.50
N ARG A 119 -24.85 0.72 -29.58
CA ARG A 119 -24.61 1.03 -28.17
C ARG A 119 -23.69 0.00 -27.52
N ASN A 120 -23.92 -1.29 -27.74
CA ASN A 120 -23.05 -2.35 -27.21
C ASN A 120 -21.61 -2.23 -27.73
N GLU A 121 -21.42 -1.84 -29.00
CA GLU A 121 -20.10 -1.56 -29.56
C GLU A 121 -19.43 -0.35 -28.89
N PHE A 122 -20.15 0.75 -28.70
CA PHE A 122 -19.66 1.94 -28.00
C PHE A 122 -19.28 1.65 -26.54
N SER A 123 -20.13 0.91 -25.82
CA SER A 123 -19.86 0.48 -24.44
C SER A 123 -18.58 -0.37 -24.35
N ARG A 124 -18.40 -1.34 -25.27
CA ARG A 124 -17.15 -2.13 -25.36
C ARG A 124 -15.92 -1.26 -25.65
N LYS A 125 -16.03 -0.28 -26.55
CA LYS A 125 -14.94 0.68 -26.84
C LYS A 125 -14.63 1.56 -25.63
N LEU A 126 -15.65 2.03 -24.91
CA LEU A 126 -15.53 2.81 -23.69
C LEU A 126 -14.80 2.05 -22.57
N GLU A 127 -15.16 0.79 -22.32
CA GLU A 127 -14.43 -0.05 -21.35
C GLU A 127 -12.98 -0.32 -21.79
N THR A 128 -12.74 -0.50 -23.10
CA THR A 128 -11.38 -0.63 -23.65
C THR A 128 -10.58 0.66 -23.41
N THR A 129 -11.17 1.84 -23.64
CA THR A 129 -10.52 3.15 -23.42
C THR A 129 -10.25 3.41 -21.93
N LYS A 130 -11.16 3.01 -21.03
CA LYS A 130 -10.92 3.05 -19.58
C LYS A 130 -9.73 2.16 -19.19
N ALA A 131 -9.69 0.91 -19.66
CA ALA A 131 -8.61 -0.02 -19.38
C ALA A 131 -7.25 0.49 -19.88
N LEU A 132 -7.21 1.12 -21.06
CA LEU A 132 -5.99 1.76 -21.61
C LEU A 132 -5.54 2.96 -20.75
N ARG A 133 -6.47 3.84 -20.34
CA ARG A 133 -6.18 4.94 -19.41
C ARG A 133 -5.63 4.44 -18.08
N ASP A 134 -6.23 3.40 -17.52
CA ASP A 134 -5.83 2.86 -16.22
C ASP A 134 -4.48 2.13 -16.32
N GLY A 135 -4.22 1.44 -17.43
CA GLY A 135 -2.90 0.91 -17.77
C GLY A 135 -1.83 2.01 -17.86
N LEU A 136 -2.13 3.10 -18.56
CA LEU A 136 -1.25 4.27 -18.70
C LEU A 136 -0.91 4.89 -17.32
N PHE A 137 -1.90 5.10 -16.46
CA PHE A 137 -1.65 5.66 -15.12
C PHE A 137 -0.86 4.72 -14.21
N ASN A 138 -1.18 3.42 -14.20
CA ASN A 138 -0.43 2.43 -13.44
C ASN A 138 1.03 2.34 -13.91
N ALA A 139 1.27 2.39 -15.22
CA ALA A 139 2.62 2.41 -15.79
C ALA A 139 3.38 3.71 -15.47
N SER A 140 2.70 4.86 -15.51
CA SER A 140 3.27 6.16 -15.18
C SER A 140 3.67 6.25 -13.70
N ALA A 141 2.79 5.83 -12.79
CA ALA A 141 3.08 5.76 -11.36
C ALA A 141 4.23 4.78 -11.03
N LEU A 142 4.34 3.67 -11.77
CA LEU A 142 5.48 2.74 -11.67
C LEU A 142 6.80 3.40 -12.10
N VAL A 143 6.79 4.18 -13.19
CA VAL A 143 7.98 4.91 -13.66
C VAL A 143 8.37 6.01 -12.68
N GLU A 144 7.41 6.78 -12.16
CA GLU A 144 7.64 7.80 -11.13
C GLU A 144 8.22 7.18 -9.85
N SER A 145 7.66 6.06 -9.38
CA SER A 145 8.18 5.29 -8.24
C SER A 145 9.62 4.80 -8.47
N ARG A 146 9.95 4.31 -9.67
CA ARG A 146 11.31 3.91 -10.05
C ARG A 146 12.26 5.10 -10.12
N ALA A 147 11.82 6.24 -10.65
CA ALA A 147 12.60 7.47 -10.71
C ALA A 147 12.90 8.02 -9.31
N SER A 148 11.90 8.05 -8.43
CA SER A 148 12.02 8.42 -7.01
C SER A 148 12.96 7.48 -6.26
N THR A 149 12.87 6.16 -6.50
CA THR A 149 13.79 5.17 -5.92
C THR A 149 15.25 5.43 -6.34
N ARG A 150 15.50 5.63 -7.65
CA ARG A 150 16.84 5.97 -8.17
C ARG A 150 17.37 7.30 -7.62
N LEU A 151 16.49 8.28 -7.44
CA LEU A 151 16.85 9.55 -6.79
C LEU A 151 17.24 9.33 -5.32
N GLY A 152 16.48 8.50 -4.59
CA GLY A 152 16.80 8.10 -3.22
C GLY A 152 18.14 7.36 -3.10
N GLU A 153 18.44 6.44 -4.03
CA GLU A 153 19.74 5.77 -4.12
C GLU A 153 20.89 6.77 -4.38
N ASN A 154 20.70 7.71 -5.31
CA ASN A 154 21.68 8.76 -5.59
C ASN A 154 21.93 9.67 -4.38
N VAL A 155 20.88 10.06 -3.65
CA VAL A 155 20.99 10.83 -2.40
C VAL A 155 21.70 10.01 -1.31
N LYS A 156 21.40 8.71 -1.20
CA LYS A 156 22.06 7.79 -0.24
C LYS A 156 23.57 7.68 -0.53
N LEU A 157 23.97 7.54 -1.79
CA LEU A 157 25.38 7.54 -2.20
C LEU A 157 26.08 8.86 -1.87
N LEU A 158 25.46 10.01 -2.19
CA LEU A 158 26.01 11.33 -1.85
C LEU A 158 26.19 11.48 -0.33
N THR A 159 25.19 11.05 0.44
CA THR A 159 25.20 11.08 1.91
C THR A 159 26.32 10.23 2.47
N TYR A 160 26.57 9.03 1.93
CA TYR A 160 27.71 8.21 2.34
C TYR A 160 29.06 8.90 2.05
N VAL A 161 29.25 9.51 0.88
CA VAL A 161 30.47 10.27 0.58
C VAL A 161 30.67 11.43 1.57
N SER A 162 29.60 12.18 1.88
CA SER A 162 29.64 13.27 2.85
C SER A 162 29.96 12.79 4.27
N ILE A 163 29.35 11.70 4.72
CA ILE A 163 29.60 11.11 6.05
C ILE A 163 31.02 10.53 6.13
N PHE A 164 31.58 9.98 5.04
CA PHE A 164 32.98 9.56 5.01
C PHE A 164 33.97 10.73 5.01
N TYR A 165 33.61 11.85 4.38
CA TYR A 165 34.45 13.03 4.31
C TYR A 165 34.52 13.79 5.64
N LEU A 166 33.44 13.83 6.42
CA LEU A 166 33.36 14.66 7.64
C LEU A 166 34.41 14.28 8.72
N PRO A 167 34.62 12.99 9.08
CA PRO A 167 35.72 12.59 9.97
C PRO A 167 37.10 12.82 9.36
N LEU A 168 37.26 12.63 8.05
CA LEU A 168 38.52 12.85 7.34
C LEU A 168 38.94 14.33 7.40
N ALA A 169 38.00 15.23 7.11
CA ALA A 169 38.18 16.68 7.18
C ALA A 169 38.51 17.13 8.61
N PHE A 170 37.86 16.54 9.62
CA PHE A 170 38.20 16.79 11.03
C PHE A 170 39.63 16.32 11.36
N CYS A 171 40.05 15.14 10.90
CA CYS A 171 41.42 14.66 11.10
C CYS A 171 42.46 15.55 10.40
N ALA A 172 42.17 16.03 9.19
CA ALA A 172 43.03 16.97 8.47
C ALA A 172 43.12 18.33 9.16
N ALA A 173 41.99 18.86 9.66
CA ALA A 173 41.94 20.11 10.41
C ALA A 173 42.71 20.00 11.74
N LEU A 174 42.58 18.89 12.46
CA LEU A 174 43.37 18.62 13.66
C LEU A 174 44.87 18.64 13.39
N TRP A 175 45.33 18.00 12.32
CA TRP A 175 46.74 17.99 11.92
C TRP A 175 47.31 19.35 11.50
N ALA A 176 46.44 20.30 11.10
CA ALA A 176 46.84 21.65 10.72
C ALA A 176 47.13 22.57 11.92
N ILE A 177 46.87 22.15 13.16
CA ILE A 177 47.06 22.98 14.36
C ILE A 177 48.56 23.04 14.75
N PRO A 178 49.21 24.22 14.75
CA PRO A 178 50.62 24.36 15.09
C PRO A 178 50.85 24.42 16.60
N ASN A 179 50.77 23.26 17.28
CA ASN A 179 51.40 23.02 18.60
C ASN A 179 51.47 21.53 18.98
N ILE A 180 50.56 20.71 18.43
CA ILE A 180 50.41 19.28 18.74
C ILE A 180 51.52 18.36 18.17
N GLN A 181 52.55 18.94 17.53
CA GLN A 181 53.60 18.18 16.82
C GLN A 181 54.84 17.87 17.68
N GLU A 182 54.86 18.25 18.96
CA GLU A 182 55.93 17.87 19.90
C GLU A 182 56.10 16.35 20.01
N SER A 183 57.36 15.91 20.13
CA SER A 183 57.74 14.49 20.06
C SER A 183 57.10 13.60 21.14
N SER A 184 56.80 14.16 22.32
CA SER A 184 56.12 13.48 23.44
C SER A 184 54.63 13.23 23.18
N THR A 185 53.93 14.21 22.58
CA THR A 185 52.46 14.23 22.46
C THR A 185 51.98 13.65 21.12
N LYS A 186 52.83 13.66 20.09
CA LYS A 186 52.54 13.19 18.73
C LYS A 186 52.10 11.73 18.66
N GLY A 187 52.74 10.82 19.41
CA GLY A 187 52.42 9.37 19.39
C GLY A 187 51.00 9.02 19.86
N PRO A 188 50.59 9.45 21.07
CA PRO A 188 49.22 9.29 21.56
C PRO A 188 48.17 9.94 20.66
N PHE A 189 48.47 11.12 20.12
CA PHE A 189 47.57 11.85 19.24
C PHE A 189 47.29 11.08 17.93
N ILE A 190 48.33 10.64 17.22
CA ILE A 190 48.22 9.81 16.01
C ILE A 190 47.38 8.56 16.27
N THR A 191 47.66 7.87 17.38
CA THR A 191 46.97 6.63 17.77
C THR A 191 45.47 6.89 18.00
N THR A 192 45.14 7.96 18.72
CA THR A 192 43.75 8.34 19.01
C THR A 192 42.99 8.75 17.74
N THR A 193 43.61 9.52 16.84
CA THR A 193 43.03 9.90 15.55
C THR A 193 42.70 8.68 14.70
N PHE A 194 43.61 7.69 14.61
CA PHE A 194 43.38 6.45 13.88
C PHE A 194 42.24 5.61 14.47
N ILE A 195 42.20 5.47 15.81
CA ILE A 195 41.14 4.71 16.51
C ILE A 195 39.77 5.38 16.29
N VAL A 196 39.66 6.69 16.50
CA VAL A 196 38.39 7.42 16.32
C VAL A 196 37.94 7.32 14.86
N GLY A 197 38.82 7.60 13.90
CA GLY A 197 38.52 7.46 12.48
C GLY A 197 38.04 6.06 12.12
N ALA A 198 38.76 5.01 12.53
CA ALA A 198 38.40 3.62 12.25
C ALA A 198 37.04 3.23 12.87
N ILE A 199 36.73 3.68 14.09
CA ILE A 199 35.43 3.45 14.74
C ILE A 199 34.31 4.16 13.96
N THR A 200 34.49 5.43 13.59
CA THR A 200 33.48 6.18 12.83
C THR A 200 33.25 5.54 11.45
N TYR A 201 34.30 5.17 10.72
CA TYR A 201 34.17 4.45 9.45
C TYR A 201 33.48 3.10 9.61
N ALA A 202 33.81 2.33 10.65
CA ALA A 202 33.17 1.03 10.92
C ALA A 202 31.67 1.18 11.18
N ILE A 203 31.24 2.18 11.96
CA ILE A 203 29.82 2.46 12.22
C ILE A 203 29.09 2.83 10.92
N VAL A 204 29.69 3.69 10.09
CA VAL A 204 29.05 4.18 8.85
C VAL A 204 28.98 3.09 7.78
N LEU A 205 30.06 2.34 7.56
CA LEU A 205 30.06 1.22 6.60
C LEU A 205 29.10 0.10 6.99
N ASN A 206 28.91 -0.12 8.30
CA ASN A 206 27.95 -1.11 8.79
C ASN A 206 26.55 -0.53 9.01
N MET A 207 26.24 0.72 8.62
CA MET A 207 24.96 1.36 8.98
C MET A 207 23.73 0.54 8.54
N ASP A 208 23.73 -0.04 7.33
CA ASP A 208 22.62 -0.88 6.86
C ASP A 208 22.52 -2.20 7.66
N PHE A 209 23.65 -2.82 8.01
CA PHE A 209 23.70 -4.05 8.82
C PHE A 209 23.35 -3.78 10.29
N ILE A 210 23.73 -2.62 10.80
CA ILE A 210 23.38 -2.10 12.12
C ILE A 210 21.88 -1.79 12.16
N SER A 211 21.30 -1.14 11.15
CA SER A 211 19.84 -0.94 11.06
C SER A 211 19.12 -2.27 11.07
N GLN A 212 19.45 -3.20 10.16
CA GLN A 212 18.81 -4.52 10.11
C GLN A 212 18.92 -5.29 11.43
N LYS A 213 20.06 -5.21 12.13
CA LYS A 213 20.22 -5.82 13.47
C LYS A 213 19.47 -5.08 14.57
N ILE A 214 19.42 -3.75 14.51
CA ILE A 214 18.61 -2.93 15.41
C ILE A 214 17.15 -3.31 15.20
N ASP A 215 16.64 -3.31 13.98
CA ASP A 215 15.24 -3.64 13.64
C ASP A 215 14.88 -5.07 14.07
N ALA A 216 15.76 -6.04 13.81
CA ALA A 216 15.57 -7.44 14.21
C ALA A 216 15.60 -7.66 15.74
N ASN A 217 16.33 -6.82 16.49
CA ASN A 217 16.36 -6.86 17.95
C ASN A 217 15.30 -5.96 18.62
N TYR A 218 14.94 -4.85 17.96
CA TYR A 218 13.98 -3.86 18.41
C TYR A 218 12.56 -4.41 18.33
N ASN A 219 12.16 -5.06 17.24
CA ASN A 219 10.82 -5.63 17.11
C ASN A 219 10.43 -6.59 18.28
N PRO A 220 11.22 -7.61 18.65
CA PRO A 220 10.89 -8.48 19.79
C PRO A 220 11.04 -7.78 21.15
N GLN A 221 11.89 -6.76 21.28
CA GLN A 221 11.97 -5.95 22.50
C GLN A 221 10.76 -5.02 22.65
N ARG A 222 10.33 -4.36 21.56
CA ARG A 222 9.15 -3.50 21.45
C ARG A 222 7.88 -4.25 21.83
N GLN A 223 7.68 -5.47 21.32
CA GLN A 223 6.56 -6.32 21.72
C GLN A 223 6.56 -6.57 23.24
N ARG A 224 7.67 -7.05 23.81
CA ARG A 224 7.79 -7.25 25.27
C ARG A 224 7.60 -5.97 26.09
N LEU A 225 8.02 -4.82 25.56
CA LEU A 225 7.83 -3.51 26.21
C LEU A 225 6.36 -3.09 26.21
N VAL A 226 5.63 -3.29 25.11
CA VAL A 226 4.18 -3.06 25.02
C VAL A 226 3.40 -4.03 25.93
N ASP A 227 3.79 -5.31 25.99
CA ASP A 227 3.24 -6.30 26.93
C ASP A 227 3.46 -5.92 28.40
N HIS A 228 4.55 -5.19 28.69
CA HIS A 228 4.81 -4.64 30.01
C HIS A 228 4.00 -3.37 30.30
N MET A 229 3.78 -2.50 29.30
CA MET A 229 2.89 -1.33 29.43
C MET A 229 1.44 -1.75 29.72
N GLN A 230 0.99 -2.90 29.18
CA GLN A 230 -0.33 -3.47 29.50
C GLN A 230 -0.47 -3.88 30.98
N LYS A 231 0.63 -4.24 31.65
CA LYS A 231 0.66 -4.73 33.04
C LYS A 231 0.99 -3.63 34.06
N ASP A 232 1.13 -2.39 33.60
CA ASP A 232 1.44 -1.24 34.44
C ASP A 232 0.14 -0.59 34.94
N ASN A 233 0.08 -0.21 36.22
CA ASN A 233 -1.17 0.24 36.86
C ASN A 233 -1.61 1.66 36.45
N SER A 234 -0.84 2.35 35.60
CA SER A 234 -1.12 3.73 35.19
C SER A 234 -1.99 3.80 33.93
N GLU A 235 -3.12 4.49 34.04
CA GLU A 235 -4.07 4.71 32.96
C GLU A 235 -3.46 5.34 31.69
N TRP A 236 -2.51 6.27 31.84
CA TRP A 236 -1.89 6.99 30.73
C TRP A 236 -1.05 6.10 29.79
N TRP A 237 -0.31 5.10 30.32
CA TRP A 237 0.44 4.16 29.47
C TRP A 237 -0.50 3.14 28.79
N ARG A 238 -1.67 2.84 29.37
CA ARG A 238 -2.72 2.01 28.75
C ARG A 238 -3.32 2.70 27.52
N GLU A 239 -3.73 3.96 27.66
CA GLU A 239 -4.22 4.77 26.54
C GLU A 239 -3.16 4.95 25.44
N THR A 240 -1.90 5.16 25.85
CA THR A 240 -0.75 5.26 24.93
C THR A 240 -0.57 3.98 24.10
N ARG A 241 -0.79 2.78 24.67
CA ARG A 241 -0.77 1.51 23.92
C ARG A 241 -1.88 1.44 22.89
N GLU A 242 -3.12 1.81 23.22
CA GLU A 242 -4.25 1.72 22.28
C GLU A 242 -3.99 2.56 21.01
N ARG A 243 -3.38 3.75 21.18
CA ARG A 243 -2.91 4.60 20.07
C ARG A 243 -1.82 3.94 19.20
N PHE A 244 -1.07 2.96 19.70
CA PHE A 244 -0.10 2.18 18.93
C PHE A 244 -0.68 0.89 18.29
N GLU A 245 -1.83 0.38 18.75
CA GLU A 245 -2.46 -0.83 18.17
C GLU A 245 -3.40 -0.51 17.00
N VAL A 246 -3.99 0.69 16.97
CA VAL A 246 -4.84 1.16 15.86
C VAL A 246 -4.08 1.28 14.53
N PHE A 247 -2.75 1.44 14.57
CA PHE A 247 -1.91 1.63 13.38
C PHE A 247 -0.91 0.48 13.19
N LYS A 248 -1.32 -0.56 12.47
CA LYS A 248 -0.38 -1.52 11.87
C LYS A 248 0.47 -0.85 10.78
N PRO A 249 1.71 -1.31 10.54
CA PRO A 249 2.59 -0.73 9.53
C PRO A 249 2.17 -1.17 8.13
N THR A 250 1.23 -0.45 7.53
CA THR A 250 0.89 -0.56 6.09
C THR A 250 1.39 0.68 5.36
N ASN A 251 2.71 0.75 5.16
CA ASN A 251 3.48 1.59 4.21
C ASN A 251 3.21 3.10 4.05
N GLU A 252 2.20 3.69 4.71
CA GLU A 252 1.87 5.11 4.60
C GLU A 252 2.08 5.83 5.94
N SER A 253 2.91 6.88 5.88
CA SER A 253 3.50 7.53 7.04
C SER A 253 2.49 8.36 7.84
N LYS A 254 1.99 7.80 8.95
CA LYS A 254 1.33 8.54 10.05
C LYS A 254 1.39 7.82 11.41
N VAL A 255 2.52 7.17 11.71
CA VAL A 255 2.82 6.70 13.07
C VAL A 255 3.16 7.88 14.00
N PRO A 256 2.65 7.92 15.25
CA PRO A 256 3.12 8.87 16.25
C PRO A 256 4.59 8.60 16.62
N THR A 257 5.29 9.61 17.13
CA THR A 257 6.73 9.57 17.39
C THR A 257 7.12 8.43 18.35
N GLU A 258 7.90 7.47 17.86
CA GLU A 258 8.33 6.29 18.63
C GLU A 258 9.25 6.61 19.83
N TRP A 259 9.69 7.86 19.96
CA TRP A 259 10.48 8.41 21.07
C TRP A 259 9.91 8.15 22.47
N TRP A 260 8.62 7.89 22.61
CA TRP A 260 8.01 7.51 23.90
C TRP A 260 8.49 6.14 24.43
N ILE A 261 8.89 5.22 23.54
CA ILE A 261 9.37 3.88 23.89
C ILE A 261 10.72 3.93 24.65
N PRO A 262 11.79 4.61 24.16
CA PRO A 262 13.02 4.76 24.94
C PRO A 262 12.82 5.58 26.22
N ILE A 263 11.92 6.58 26.24
CA ILE A 263 11.57 7.34 27.45
C ILE A 263 10.99 6.42 28.54
N TYR A 264 10.08 5.51 28.19
CA TYR A 264 9.55 4.52 29.13
C TYR A 264 10.64 3.58 29.66
N LEU A 265 11.54 3.10 28.79
CA LEU A 265 12.64 2.22 29.17
C LEU A 265 13.57 2.89 30.19
N VAL A 266 13.95 4.15 29.95
CA VAL A 266 14.78 4.95 30.88
C VAL A 266 14.08 5.10 32.23
N ARG A 267 12.79 5.46 32.25
CA ARG A 267 11.99 5.58 33.50
C ARG A 267 11.96 4.26 34.28
N LYS A 268 11.76 3.12 33.61
CA LYS A 268 11.70 1.79 34.24
C LYS A 268 13.04 1.37 34.86
N ILE A 269 14.16 1.75 34.24
CA ILE A 269 15.51 1.55 34.80
C ILE A 269 15.69 2.45 36.03
N PHE A 270 15.31 3.72 35.95
CA PHE A 270 15.42 4.69 37.04
C PHE A 270 14.62 4.26 38.29
N GLN A 271 13.38 3.81 38.10
CA GLN A 271 12.53 3.30 39.18
C GLN A 271 13.10 2.04 39.84
N ARG A 272 13.78 1.16 39.10
CA ARG A 272 14.46 -0.01 39.69
C ARG A 272 15.69 0.36 40.49
N GLY A 273 16.51 1.31 40.02
CA GLY A 273 17.67 1.82 40.77
C GLY A 273 17.27 2.45 42.11
N PHE A 274 16.25 3.31 42.10
CA PHE A 274 15.77 4.00 43.30
C PHE A 274 15.19 3.04 44.36
N CYS A 275 14.56 1.94 43.94
CA CYS A 275 13.99 0.95 44.86
C CYS A 275 15.07 0.12 45.60
N THR A 276 16.23 -0.14 44.97
CA THR A 276 17.34 -0.86 45.61
C THR A 276 18.11 -0.01 46.64
N GLU A 277 18.12 1.31 46.47
CA GLU A 277 18.78 2.23 47.41
C GLU A 277 17.95 2.42 48.69
N LEU A 278 16.61 2.43 48.56
CA LEU A 278 15.67 2.50 49.68
C LEU A 278 15.66 1.26 50.59
N THR A 279 16.04 0.08 50.08
CA THR A 279 16.21 -1.10 50.93
C THR A 279 17.51 -1.06 51.73
N SER A 280 18.61 -0.53 51.16
CA SER A 280 19.88 -0.40 51.90
C SER A 280 19.76 0.54 53.10
N LYS A 281 18.91 1.56 53.03
CA LYS A 281 18.75 2.56 54.09
C LYS A 281 17.80 2.14 55.22
N LYS A 282 17.21 0.95 55.15
CA LYS A 282 16.19 0.48 56.12
C LYS A 282 16.70 -0.63 57.06
N ASP A 283 17.88 -1.17 56.80
CA ASP A 283 18.50 -2.20 57.63
C ASP A 283 19.41 -1.60 58.73
N ASP A 284 19.87 -0.34 58.57
CA ASP A 284 20.68 0.36 59.58
C ASP A 284 19.87 0.78 60.84
N ASP A 285 18.59 1.10 60.68
CA ASP A 285 17.72 1.66 61.75
C ASP A 285 17.14 0.61 62.74
N LYS A 286 17.50 -0.68 62.62
CA LYS A 286 16.93 -1.76 63.45
C LYS A 286 17.85 -2.34 64.53
N SER A 287 19.03 -1.76 64.72
CA SER A 287 20.07 -2.32 65.61
C SER A 287 20.12 -1.71 67.04
N PHE A 288 19.02 -1.16 67.56
CA PHE A 288 18.95 -0.67 68.95
C PHE A 288 17.58 -0.91 69.64
N ALA A 289 17.34 -2.15 70.08
CA ALA A 289 16.47 -2.49 71.21
C ALA A 289 16.76 -3.92 71.69
N CYS A 290 17.31 -4.08 72.89
CA CYS A 290 17.64 -5.39 73.48
C CYS A 290 16.44 -6.04 74.17
N SER A 291 16.50 -7.38 74.34
CA SER A 291 16.11 -8.17 75.53
C SER A 291 14.68 -8.07 76.10
N ASP A 292 14.04 -9.09 76.69
CA ASP A 292 14.31 -10.52 76.99
C ASP A 292 12.94 -11.15 77.40
N SER A 293 12.65 -12.45 77.51
CA SER A 293 13.34 -13.74 77.26
C SER A 293 12.28 -14.89 77.24
N ASN A 294 12.73 -16.16 77.26
CA ASN A 294 11.94 -17.40 77.54
C ASN A 294 10.88 -17.84 76.50
N SER A 295 10.71 -19.14 76.17
CA SER A 295 11.44 -20.34 76.62
C SER A 295 11.20 -21.60 75.74
N PHE A 296 12.28 -22.32 75.46
CA PHE A 296 12.43 -23.79 75.44
C PHE A 296 11.73 -24.72 74.40
N SER A 297 12.40 -25.86 74.14
CA SER A 297 12.03 -27.05 73.33
C SER A 297 12.08 -26.91 71.78
N GLN A 298 12.57 -27.87 70.98
CA GLN A 298 13.31 -29.12 71.29
C GLN A 298 14.25 -29.52 70.12
N CYS A 299 15.16 -30.46 70.37
CA CYS A 299 16.22 -30.94 69.46
C CYS A 299 15.70 -31.79 68.27
N GLY A 300 16.36 -31.69 67.11
CA GLY A 300 16.21 -32.60 65.96
C GLY A 300 17.40 -32.53 65.01
N SER A 301 18.16 -33.61 64.85
CA SER A 301 19.52 -33.58 64.28
C SER A 301 19.73 -34.43 63.00
N ILE A 302 20.60 -33.94 62.11
CA ILE A 302 21.47 -34.71 61.17
C ILE A 302 20.83 -35.58 60.06
N LYS A 303 21.12 -35.21 58.79
CA LYS A 303 21.76 -36.02 57.70
C LYS A 303 21.88 -35.13 56.44
N ARG A 304 23.05 -34.70 55.94
CA ARG A 304 24.19 -35.42 55.29
C ARG A 304 23.84 -36.17 53.99
N ASN A 305 24.13 -35.54 52.83
CA ASN A 305 24.72 -36.04 51.56
C ASN A 305 24.33 -35.10 50.38
N HIS A 306 25.12 -34.64 49.40
CA HIS A 306 26.45 -34.88 48.79
C HIS A 306 26.30 -35.26 47.29
N LYS A 307 27.22 -34.75 46.44
CA LYS A 307 27.41 -34.89 44.96
C LYS A 307 26.86 -33.67 44.20
N SER A 308 27.62 -32.86 43.43
CA SER A 308 28.71 -33.14 42.45
C SER A 308 28.16 -33.90 41.23
N TYR A 309 28.54 -33.67 39.96
CA TYR A 309 29.90 -33.50 39.42
C TYR A 309 29.99 -32.59 38.17
N LYS A 310 31.21 -32.50 37.65
CA LYS A 310 31.79 -31.60 36.64
C LYS A 310 31.94 -32.31 35.27
N LEU A 311 32.24 -31.53 34.21
CA LEU A 311 33.01 -31.87 32.98
C LEU A 311 32.29 -32.07 31.62
N LYS A 312 32.74 -31.26 30.65
CA LYS A 312 33.17 -31.55 29.26
C LYS A 312 32.28 -32.42 28.34
N SER A 313 32.00 -31.87 27.15
CA SER A 313 32.56 -32.44 25.91
C SER A 313 32.63 -31.39 24.78
N VAL A 314 33.52 -31.64 23.81
CA VAL A 314 33.86 -30.78 22.66
C VAL A 314 33.95 -31.71 21.45
N PHE A 315 33.40 -31.30 20.30
CA PHE A 315 33.51 -31.92 18.97
C PHE A 315 33.26 -33.44 18.81
N ALA A 316 32.15 -33.80 18.15
CA ALA A 316 32.12 -34.95 17.23
C ALA A 316 30.98 -34.86 16.20
N ARG A 317 31.32 -35.15 14.93
CA ARG A 317 30.47 -35.44 13.75
C ARG A 317 30.07 -34.28 12.84
N LEU A 318 30.91 -34.08 11.83
CA LEU A 318 30.52 -33.59 10.52
C LEU A 318 30.53 -34.77 9.52
N ARG A 319 29.49 -34.84 8.69
CA ARG A 319 29.47 -35.39 7.30
C ARG A 319 29.37 -36.92 7.10
N TRP A 320 28.87 -37.25 5.88
CA TRP A 320 28.50 -38.55 5.28
C TRP A 320 27.07 -39.02 5.64
N GLY A 321 26.19 -39.42 4.69
CA GLY A 321 26.37 -39.69 3.24
C GLY A 321 25.39 -38.94 2.30
N ARG A 322 25.48 -39.25 0.99
CA ARG A 322 24.76 -38.65 -0.15
C ARG A 322 24.25 -39.78 -1.06
N LYS A 323 23.11 -39.60 -1.75
CA LYS A 323 22.46 -40.55 -2.70
C LYS A 323 21.88 -41.82 -2.01
N LEU A 324 20.86 -42.51 -2.56
CA LEU A 324 20.46 -42.74 -3.96
C LEU A 324 18.93 -43.05 -4.06
N GLU A 325 18.32 -42.85 -5.26
CA GLU A 325 17.15 -43.50 -5.96
C GLU A 325 16.13 -44.40 -5.17
N ASP A 326 14.83 -44.55 -5.49
CA ASP A 326 14.03 -44.36 -6.72
C ASP A 326 12.50 -44.13 -6.45
N ALA A 327 11.70 -43.86 -7.50
CA ALA A 327 10.22 -43.79 -7.51
C ALA A 327 9.57 -45.16 -7.90
N PRO A 328 8.29 -45.31 -8.34
CA PRO A 328 7.06 -44.50 -8.19
C PRO A 328 5.82 -45.32 -7.69
N VAL A 329 4.69 -44.65 -7.41
CA VAL A 329 3.31 -44.96 -7.90
C VAL A 329 2.55 -43.64 -7.99
#